data_AF-A0A699HCW7-F1
#
_entry.id   AF-A0A699HCW7-F1
#
_cell.length_a   1.000
_cell.length_b   1.000
_cell.length_c   1.000
_cell.angle_alpha   90.00
_cell.angle_beta   90.00
_cell.angle_gamma   90.00
#
_symmetry.space_group_name_H-M   'P 1'
#
loop_
_entity.id
_entity.type
_entity.pdbx_description
1 polymer ?
#
loop_
_entity_poly.entity_id
_entity_poly.type
_entity_poly.pdbx_seq_one_letter_code
_entity_poly.pdbx_strand_id
1 'polypeptide(L)'
;MLNTTFYSSFYTRKPRKANLSKNLIALLTVGGVPKEYFMTLLNKTLQEAQNVSLIGLNYGQMNDNTTSVEMIGSGIPMDKPYLQHCMSMLTNKEWKGLRGGKIPVDDSFYLIGTADPTKTLECDEVCVILYPAMEEFVGDTKYGIFFSTKGRRSMGSEITNGDFDGDLYCVSQTAAFLDHFKVSKPWERTYFTPSALSKKPSELSHDELEKELVTQIFATQRQNMVVGKSTNSFLTFADQYIVLRKDDAEKHRLEEKMLKLTGLYYDALDAGKSRKTVVEFDIVILSLSEMHAFWGN
;
A
#
# COMPACT_ATOMS: atom_id res chain seq x y z
N MET A 1 -24.61 -2.82 37.93
CA MET A 1 -24.22 -3.23 36.57
C MET A 1 -23.57 -2.03 35.92
N LEU A 2 -22.23 -2.01 35.85
CA LEU A 2 -21.50 -1.00 35.09
C LEU A 2 -21.56 -1.44 33.62
N ASN A 3 -22.34 -0.69 32.82
CA ASN A 3 -22.26 -0.77 31.37
C ASN A 3 -20.93 -0.13 30.94
N THR A 4 -19.87 -0.94 30.92
CA THR A 4 -18.62 -0.55 30.27
C THR A 4 -18.79 -0.79 28.79
N THR A 5 -19.34 0.19 28.09
CA THR A 5 -19.23 0.28 26.63
C THR A 5 -17.73 0.41 26.33
N PHE A 6 -17.09 -0.67 25.86
CA PHE A 6 -15.73 -0.62 25.36
C PHE A 6 -15.72 0.25 24.09
N TYR A 7 -15.51 1.55 24.24
CA TYR A 7 -15.00 2.36 23.15
C TYR A 7 -13.53 1.95 22.97
N SER A 8 -13.23 1.25 21.88
CA SER A 8 -11.85 1.12 21.42
C SER A 8 -11.37 2.51 21.01
N SER A 9 -10.78 3.26 21.94
CA SER A 9 -10.09 4.50 21.62
C SER A 9 -8.82 4.14 20.84
N PHE A 10 -8.88 4.15 19.51
CA PHE A 10 -7.69 4.04 18.67
C PHE A 10 -6.91 5.34 18.79
N TYR A 11 -5.85 5.34 19.60
CA TYR A 11 -4.93 6.47 19.72
C TYR A 11 -4.16 6.68 18.41
N THR A 12 -4.55 7.68 17.63
CA THR A 12 -3.82 8.06 16.41
C THR A 12 -2.56 8.83 16.78
N ARG A 13 -1.39 8.27 16.46
CA ARG A 13 -0.09 8.95 16.62
C ARG A 13 0.13 9.96 15.49
N LYS A 14 1.11 10.86 15.66
CA LYS A 14 1.54 11.79 14.61
C LYS A 14 1.71 11.02 13.28
N PRO A 15 1.11 11.48 12.16
CA PRO A 15 1.13 10.77 10.90
C PRO A 15 2.55 10.53 10.43
N ARG A 16 2.79 9.32 9.92
CA ARG A 16 4.06 9.01 9.29
C ARG A 16 4.12 9.67 7.92
N LYS A 17 5.23 10.33 7.60
CA LYS A 17 5.50 10.80 6.24
C LYS A 17 5.44 9.63 5.25
N ALA A 18 4.79 9.86 4.11
CA ALA A 18 4.71 8.90 3.03
C ALA A 18 5.96 8.98 2.14
N ASN A 19 6.34 7.83 1.60
CA ASN A 19 7.40 7.71 0.61
C ASN A 19 6.80 7.05 -0.64
N LEU A 20 7.23 7.48 -1.82
CA LEU A 20 6.93 6.72 -3.04
C LEU A 20 7.70 5.41 -3.01
N SER A 21 6.98 4.34 -3.30
CA SER A 21 7.56 3.05 -3.66
C SER A 21 7.77 2.98 -5.17
N LYS A 22 8.59 2.03 -5.63
CA LYS A 22 8.77 1.73 -7.06
C LYS A 22 7.43 1.47 -7.77
N ASN A 23 6.52 0.76 -7.10
CA ASN A 23 5.20 0.43 -7.64
C ASN A 23 4.31 1.67 -7.75
N LEU A 24 4.35 2.57 -6.75
CA LEU A 24 3.56 3.80 -6.80
C LEU A 24 4.08 4.76 -7.88
N ILE A 25 5.41 4.84 -8.08
CA ILE A 25 6.01 5.61 -9.19
C ILE A 25 5.50 5.09 -10.53
N ALA A 26 5.47 3.77 -10.72
CA ALA A 26 4.96 3.15 -11.95
C ALA A 26 3.48 3.52 -12.20
N LEU A 27 2.64 3.41 -11.17
CA LEU A 27 1.22 3.78 -11.28
C LEU A 27 1.00 5.27 -11.57
N LEU A 28 1.74 6.14 -10.89
CA LEU A 28 1.66 7.59 -11.11
C LEU A 28 2.17 7.97 -12.51
N THR A 29 3.18 7.26 -13.02
CA THR A 29 3.68 7.43 -14.40
C THR A 29 2.61 7.06 -15.43
N VAL A 30 1.92 5.92 -15.24
CA VAL A 30 0.78 5.52 -16.08
C VAL A 30 -0.37 6.54 -15.96
N GLY A 31 -0.58 7.08 -14.76
CA GLY A 31 -1.51 8.17 -14.48
C GLY A 31 -1.11 9.52 -15.07
N GLY A 32 0.06 9.64 -15.71
CA GLY A 32 0.48 10.84 -16.44
C GLY A 32 1.38 11.80 -15.66
N VAL A 33 1.82 11.46 -14.44
CA VAL A 33 2.80 12.26 -13.70
C VAL A 33 4.15 12.22 -14.45
N PRO A 34 4.78 13.38 -14.74
CA PRO A 34 6.00 13.44 -15.53
C PRO A 34 7.18 12.72 -14.86
N LYS A 35 8.02 12.07 -15.68
CA LYS A 35 9.24 11.40 -15.20
C LYS A 35 10.19 12.38 -14.51
N GLU A 36 10.24 13.60 -15.00
CA GLU A 36 11.10 14.70 -14.55
C GLU A 36 10.84 15.05 -13.08
N TYR A 37 9.58 14.96 -12.64
CA TYR A 37 9.21 15.14 -11.25
C TYR A 37 9.88 14.08 -10.36
N PHE A 38 9.78 12.80 -10.71
CA PHE A 38 10.41 11.71 -9.94
C PHE A 38 11.93 11.82 -9.93
N MET A 39 12.55 12.20 -11.07
CA MET A 39 13.99 12.39 -11.15
C MET A 39 14.47 13.55 -10.28
N THR A 40 13.70 14.64 -10.22
CA THR A 40 14.00 15.79 -9.35
C THR A 40 13.95 15.37 -7.88
N LEU A 41 12.91 14.63 -7.49
CA LEU A 41 12.74 14.12 -6.13
C LEU A 41 13.88 13.17 -5.74
N LEU A 42 14.26 12.26 -6.64
CA LEU A 42 15.39 11.34 -6.44
C LEU A 42 16.70 12.10 -6.26
N ASN A 43 16.98 13.09 -7.12
CA ASN A 43 18.21 13.88 -7.05
C ASN A 43 18.29 14.69 -5.74
N LYS A 44 17.20 15.35 -5.34
CA LYS A 44 17.08 16.03 -4.04
C LYS A 44 17.41 15.07 -2.90
N THR A 45 16.77 13.90 -2.91
CA THR A 45 16.95 12.89 -1.85
C THR A 45 18.40 12.35 -1.81
N LEU A 46 19.04 12.15 -2.96
CA LEU A 46 20.44 11.71 -3.03
C LEU A 46 21.40 12.76 -2.48
N GLN A 47 21.15 14.04 -2.75
CA GLN A 47 21.93 15.14 -2.18
C GLN A 47 21.76 15.22 -0.66
N GLU A 48 20.51 15.09 -0.17
CA GLU A 48 20.21 15.06 1.26
C GLU A 48 20.85 13.87 1.98
N ALA A 49 20.86 12.69 1.34
CA ALA A 49 21.48 11.47 1.89
C ALA A 49 23.01 11.51 1.95
N GLN A 50 23.65 12.45 1.23
CA GLN A 50 25.08 12.73 1.38
C GLN A 50 25.36 13.64 2.59
N ASN A 51 24.36 14.40 3.05
CA ASN A 51 24.48 15.29 4.19
C ASN A 51 24.19 14.54 5.51
N VAL A 52 25.24 13.99 6.11
CA VAL A 52 25.19 13.22 7.37
C VAL A 52 24.50 14.01 8.50
N SER A 53 24.71 15.33 8.58
CA SER A 53 24.08 16.18 9.61
C SER A 53 22.55 16.26 9.43
N LEU A 54 22.08 16.40 8.18
CA LEU A 54 20.65 16.42 7.86
C LEU A 54 19.97 15.09 8.18
N ILE A 55 20.65 13.97 7.89
CA ILE A 55 20.18 12.63 8.26
C ILE A 55 19.96 12.54 9.78
N GLY A 56 20.91 13.02 10.59
CA GLY A 56 20.76 13.05 12.05
C GLY A 56 19.48 13.75 12.50
N LEU A 57 19.22 14.95 11.99
CA LEU A 57 18.04 15.75 12.32
C LEU A 57 16.72 15.06 11.93
N ASN A 58 16.68 14.42 10.76
CA ASN A 58 15.48 13.69 10.29
C ASN A 58 15.14 12.48 11.17
N TYR A 59 16.14 11.78 11.70
CA TYR A 59 15.92 10.61 12.56
C TYR A 59 15.73 10.96 14.05
N GLY A 60 16.22 12.11 14.52
CA GLY A 60 16.00 12.56 15.90
C GLY A 60 14.52 12.80 16.24
N GLN A 61 13.68 13.05 15.24
CA GLN A 61 12.22 13.18 15.43
C GLN A 61 11.47 11.85 15.52
N MET A 62 12.14 10.71 15.28
CA MET A 62 11.58 9.35 15.32
C MET A 62 12.13 8.54 16.51
N ASN A 63 12.01 9.08 17.72
CA ASN A 63 11.95 8.42 19.04
C ASN A 63 12.97 7.33 19.49
N ASP A 64 13.97 6.91 18.72
CA ASP A 64 15.00 5.96 19.19
C ASP A 64 16.44 6.52 19.14
N ASN A 65 16.65 7.70 18.55
CA ASN A 65 17.99 8.25 18.28
C ASN A 65 18.17 9.73 18.71
N THR A 66 17.31 10.21 19.61
CA THR A 66 17.35 11.56 20.22
C THR A 66 18.76 11.90 20.72
N THR A 67 19.47 10.89 21.24
CA THR A 67 20.85 10.99 21.73
C THR A 67 21.81 11.59 20.69
N SER A 68 21.79 11.19 19.42
CA SER A 68 22.77 11.70 18.44
C SER A 68 22.52 13.16 18.06
N VAL A 69 21.26 13.58 17.98
CA VAL A 69 20.90 14.98 17.71
C VAL A 69 21.22 15.86 18.90
N GLU A 70 20.93 15.39 20.12
CA GLU A 70 21.29 16.08 21.36
C GLU A 70 22.82 16.22 21.52
N MET A 71 23.58 15.19 21.16
CA MET A 71 25.05 15.24 21.16
C MET A 71 25.57 16.33 20.21
N ILE A 72 25.06 16.39 18.97
CA ILE A 72 25.43 17.43 18.00
C ILE A 72 25.02 18.81 18.53
N GLY A 73 23.79 18.97 19.04
CA GLY A 73 23.27 20.21 19.60
C GLY A 73 24.05 20.69 20.84
N SER A 74 24.64 19.76 21.59
CA SER A 74 25.52 20.03 22.73
C SER A 74 26.96 20.34 22.31
N GLY A 75 27.23 20.48 21.01
CA GLY A 75 28.56 20.80 20.48
C GLY A 75 29.54 19.64 20.49
N ILE A 76 29.09 18.39 20.63
CA ILE A 76 29.98 17.24 20.58
C ILE A 76 30.52 17.08 19.14
N PRO A 77 31.85 17.03 18.95
CA PRO A 77 32.44 16.88 17.64
C PRO A 77 32.00 15.59 16.92
N MET A 78 31.77 15.70 15.62
CA MET A 78 31.36 14.58 14.75
C MET A 78 32.45 13.51 14.57
N ASP A 79 33.69 13.78 14.97
CA ASP A 79 34.80 12.83 14.92
C ASP A 79 34.81 11.83 16.10
N LYS A 80 33.93 12.02 17.09
CA LYS A 80 33.85 11.11 18.25
C LYS A 80 33.39 9.71 17.81
N PRO A 81 34.08 8.63 18.22
CA PRO A 81 33.81 7.28 17.72
C PRO A 81 32.36 6.80 17.90
N TYR A 82 31.74 7.10 19.05
CA TYR A 82 30.35 6.73 19.30
C TYR A 82 29.39 7.49 18.37
N LEU A 83 29.59 8.80 18.20
CA LEU A 83 28.76 9.61 17.30
C LEU A 83 28.95 9.18 15.85
N GLN A 84 30.19 8.93 15.40
CA GLN A 84 30.46 8.35 14.08
C GLN A 84 29.74 7.02 13.86
N HIS A 85 29.78 6.13 14.85
CA HIS A 85 29.08 4.85 14.78
C HIS A 85 27.55 5.05 14.64
N CYS A 86 26.95 5.89 15.48
CA CYS A 86 25.52 6.21 15.39
C CYS A 86 25.15 6.80 14.01
N MET A 87 25.93 7.76 13.51
CA MET A 87 25.69 8.36 12.21
C MET A 87 25.85 7.35 11.07
N SER A 88 26.81 6.42 11.16
CA SER A 88 26.97 5.35 10.18
C SER A 88 25.74 4.45 10.10
N MET A 89 25.11 4.13 11.24
CA MET A 89 23.90 3.33 11.31
C MET A 89 22.70 4.05 10.68
N LEU A 90 22.54 5.34 10.95
CA LEU A 90 21.48 6.16 10.35
C LEU A 90 21.65 6.28 8.84
N THR A 91 22.86 6.62 8.38
CA THR A 91 23.19 6.71 6.95
C THR A 91 22.94 5.37 6.26
N ASN A 92 23.36 4.25 6.84
CA ASN A 92 23.10 2.92 6.28
C ASN A 92 21.60 2.60 6.18
N LYS A 93 20.80 3.00 7.17
CA LYS A 93 19.34 2.84 7.16
C LYS A 93 18.69 3.66 6.05
N GLU A 94 19.12 4.90 5.88
CA GLU A 94 18.65 5.80 4.82
C GLU A 94 18.97 5.22 3.43
N TRP A 95 20.24 4.88 3.19
CA TRP A 95 20.67 4.26 1.93
C TRP A 95 19.97 2.93 1.65
N LYS A 96 19.68 2.12 2.67
CA LYS A 96 18.90 0.89 2.52
C LYS A 96 17.46 1.21 2.08
N GLY A 97 16.85 2.27 2.60
CA GLY A 97 15.54 2.77 2.16
C GLY A 97 15.56 3.20 0.69
N LEU A 98 16.54 4.01 0.29
CA LEU A 98 16.70 4.50 -1.08
C LEU A 98 16.95 3.38 -2.08
N ARG A 99 17.84 2.42 -1.76
CA ARG A 99 18.05 1.21 -2.58
C ARG A 99 16.77 0.37 -2.71
N GLY A 100 15.96 0.35 -1.65
CA GLY A 100 14.62 -0.24 -1.64
C GLY A 100 13.59 0.53 -2.48
N GLY A 101 13.95 1.69 -3.03
CA GLY A 101 13.07 2.57 -3.81
C GLY A 101 12.04 3.30 -2.96
N LYS A 102 12.39 3.65 -1.71
CA LYS A 102 11.59 4.53 -0.85
C LYS A 102 12.07 5.96 -1.05
N ILE A 103 11.37 6.75 -1.85
CA ILE A 103 11.71 8.15 -2.10
C ILE A 103 10.75 9.04 -1.29
N PRO A 104 11.24 9.86 -0.34
CA PRO A 104 10.39 10.77 0.43
C PRO A 104 9.64 11.74 -0.47
N VAL A 105 8.38 12.05 -0.13
CA VAL A 105 7.59 13.10 -0.79
C VAL A 105 7.20 14.14 0.23
N ASP A 106 7.25 15.40 -0.19
CA ASP A 106 6.73 16.50 0.62
C ASP A 106 5.19 16.43 0.71
N ASP A 107 4.62 16.99 1.78
CA ASP A 107 3.17 17.09 2.01
C ASP A 107 2.37 15.79 1.77
N SER A 108 2.98 14.67 2.17
CA SER A 108 2.43 13.33 1.97
C SER A 108 2.51 12.50 3.25
N PHE A 109 1.41 11.87 3.64
CA PHE A 109 1.26 11.19 4.91
C PHE A 109 0.44 9.91 4.80
N TYR A 110 0.73 8.94 5.68
CA TYR A 110 -0.16 7.81 5.90
C TYR A 110 -1.15 8.15 7.01
N LEU A 111 -2.45 8.05 6.70
CA LEU A 111 -3.55 8.33 7.61
C LEU A 111 -4.50 7.15 7.70
N ILE A 112 -5.06 6.91 8.88
CA ILE A 112 -6.14 5.94 9.04
C ILE A 112 -7.38 6.51 8.36
N GLY A 113 -8.00 5.70 7.50
CA GLY A 113 -9.23 6.05 6.82
C GLY A 113 -10.46 5.62 7.58
N THR A 114 -11.49 6.46 7.56
CA THR A 114 -12.79 6.13 8.10
C THR A 114 -13.92 6.78 7.30
N ALA A 115 -15.15 6.34 7.53
CA ALA A 115 -16.33 6.95 6.92
C ALA A 115 -16.66 8.28 7.61
N ASP A 116 -17.09 9.28 6.83
CA ASP A 116 -17.59 10.54 7.36
C ASP A 116 -18.87 10.32 8.20
N PRO A 117 -18.81 10.55 9.53
CA PRO A 117 -19.97 10.38 10.39
C PRO A 117 -21.00 11.51 10.24
N THR A 118 -20.58 12.68 9.75
CA THR A 118 -21.43 13.86 9.60
C THR A 118 -22.31 13.81 8.36
N LYS A 119 -21.87 13.02 7.36
CA LYS A 119 -22.51 12.85 6.05
C LYS A 119 -22.63 14.15 5.25
N THR A 120 -21.76 15.12 5.53
CA THR A 120 -21.77 16.41 4.84
C THR A 120 -20.94 16.36 3.56
N LEU A 121 -19.93 15.48 3.48
CA LEU A 121 -19.05 15.39 2.31
C LEU A 121 -19.80 14.92 1.05
N GLU A 122 -19.53 15.56 -0.09
CA GLU A 122 -19.93 15.05 -1.41
C GLU A 122 -19.09 13.84 -1.86
N CYS A 123 -19.54 13.11 -2.88
CA CYS A 123 -18.98 11.80 -3.28
C CYS A 123 -17.47 11.81 -3.58
N ASP A 124 -16.93 12.95 -4.03
CA ASP A 124 -15.54 13.18 -4.41
C ASP A 124 -14.75 14.00 -3.37
N GLU A 125 -15.38 14.31 -2.25
CA GLU A 125 -14.76 15.07 -1.16
C GLU A 125 -14.25 14.16 -0.05
N VAL A 126 -13.14 14.60 0.57
CA VAL A 126 -12.55 13.98 1.75
C VAL A 126 -12.20 15.05 2.76
N CYS A 127 -12.33 14.74 4.05
CA CYS A 127 -11.84 15.60 5.12
C CYS A 127 -10.53 15.02 5.67
N VAL A 128 -9.48 15.85 5.72
CA VAL A 128 -8.16 15.43 6.21
C VAL A 128 -7.82 16.20 7.47
N ILE A 129 -7.51 15.47 8.55
CA ILE A 129 -7.10 16.03 9.84
C ILE A 129 -5.61 15.73 10.04
N LEU A 130 -4.77 16.76 9.88
CA LEU A 130 -3.31 16.70 10.03
C LEU A 130 -2.77 17.37 11.29
N TYR A 131 -3.64 18.07 12.01
CA TYR A 131 -3.33 18.71 13.29
C TYR A 131 -4.32 18.17 14.31
N PRO A 132 -3.93 18.02 15.59
CA PRO A 132 -4.87 17.64 16.64
C PRO A 132 -5.99 18.67 16.68
N ALA A 133 -7.13 18.32 16.07
CA ALA A 133 -8.34 19.11 16.11
C ALA A 133 -8.85 19.14 17.56
N MET A 134 -9.44 20.26 17.99
CA MET A 134 -10.07 20.34 19.31
C MET A 134 -11.12 19.23 19.46
N GLU A 135 -11.24 18.70 20.68
CA GLU A 135 -12.00 17.48 21.07
C GLU A 135 -13.49 17.47 20.66
N GLU A 136 -14.07 18.60 20.28
CA GLU A 136 -15.52 18.79 20.20
C GLU A 136 -16.21 18.10 19.01
N PHE A 137 -15.49 17.74 17.93
CA PHE A 137 -16.11 17.16 16.71
C PHE A 137 -15.59 15.79 16.26
N VAL A 138 -14.42 15.35 16.75
CA VAL A 138 -13.66 14.26 16.11
C VAL A 138 -13.41 13.06 17.07
N GLY A 139 -13.68 13.21 18.37
CA GLY A 139 -13.30 12.21 19.37
C GLY A 139 -11.76 12.13 19.54
N ASP A 140 -11.24 11.00 20.02
CA ASP A 140 -9.80 10.81 20.33
C ASP A 140 -8.89 10.74 19.09
N THR A 141 -9.43 10.76 17.86
CA THR A 141 -8.65 10.66 16.62
C THR A 141 -8.05 12.02 16.25
N LYS A 142 -6.83 12.26 16.76
CA LYS A 142 -6.05 13.48 16.48
C LYS A 142 -5.62 13.62 15.01
N TYR A 143 -5.63 12.54 14.23
CA TYR A 143 -5.24 12.52 12.82
C TYR A 143 -6.03 11.47 12.04
N GLY A 144 -6.45 11.78 10.81
CA GLY A 144 -7.18 10.82 9.99
C GLY A 144 -7.66 11.41 8.67
N ILE A 145 -8.21 10.54 7.81
CA ILE A 145 -8.94 10.92 6.61
C ILE A 145 -10.35 10.35 6.67
N PHE A 146 -11.35 11.21 6.44
CA PHE A 146 -12.75 10.86 6.39
C PHE A 146 -13.22 10.86 4.95
N PHE A 147 -13.81 9.75 4.52
CA PHE A 147 -14.34 9.56 3.18
C PHE A 147 -15.86 9.74 3.18
N SER A 148 -16.39 10.35 2.13
CA SER A 148 -17.84 10.44 1.96
C SER A 148 -18.51 9.06 1.99
N THR A 149 -19.71 9.03 2.57
CA THR A 149 -20.61 7.86 2.54
C THR A 149 -21.58 7.89 1.37
N LYS A 150 -21.48 8.90 0.49
CA LYS A 150 -22.25 9.03 -0.73
C LYS A 150 -21.56 8.29 -1.89
N GLY A 151 -22.34 7.92 -2.90
CA GLY A 151 -21.84 7.23 -4.09
C GLY A 151 -22.32 5.78 -4.21
N ARG A 152 -21.94 5.11 -5.30
CA ARG A 152 -22.32 3.69 -5.55
C ARG A 152 -21.45 2.70 -4.78
N ARG A 153 -20.20 3.07 -4.49
CA ARG A 153 -19.22 2.28 -3.72
C ARG A 153 -18.55 3.18 -2.70
N SER A 154 -18.07 2.60 -1.61
CA SER A 154 -17.24 3.32 -0.66
C SER A 154 -15.86 3.61 -1.26
N MET A 155 -15.26 4.74 -0.88
CA MET A 155 -13.90 5.09 -1.32
C MET A 155 -12.87 4.01 -0.93
N GLY A 156 -13.02 3.37 0.23
CA GLY A 156 -12.18 2.23 0.61
C GLY A 156 -12.24 1.09 -0.41
N SER A 157 -13.44 0.73 -0.87
CA SER A 157 -13.60 -0.32 -1.90
C SER A 157 -13.02 0.12 -3.25
N GLU A 158 -13.13 1.41 -3.61
CA GLU A 158 -12.52 1.92 -4.83
C GLU A 158 -10.98 1.93 -4.76
N ILE A 159 -10.43 2.18 -3.57
CA ILE A 159 -8.99 2.15 -3.29
C ILE A 159 -8.60 0.72 -2.93
N THR A 160 -8.25 -0.06 -3.95
CA THR A 160 -7.70 -1.41 -3.79
C THR A 160 -8.63 -2.40 -3.07
N ASN A 161 -9.95 -2.23 -3.19
CA ASN A 161 -10.95 -3.08 -2.55
C ASN A 161 -10.77 -3.20 -1.02
N GLY A 162 -10.29 -2.11 -0.39
CA GLY A 162 -10.11 -2.00 1.05
C GLY A 162 -11.40 -1.69 1.79
N ASP A 163 -11.27 -1.50 3.10
CA ASP A 163 -12.35 -1.09 3.97
C ASP A 163 -11.86 -0.07 5.03
N PHE A 164 -12.59 0.07 6.13
CA PHE A 164 -12.29 1.04 7.19
C PHE A 164 -12.04 0.34 8.54
N ASP A 165 -11.51 -0.89 8.53
CA ASP A 165 -11.20 -1.66 9.75
C ASP A 165 -9.81 -1.38 10.35
N GLY A 166 -9.03 -0.50 9.70
CA GLY A 166 -7.66 -0.17 10.09
C GLY A 166 -6.75 0.24 8.93
N ASP A 167 -7.27 0.25 7.70
CA ASP A 167 -6.52 0.62 6.50
C ASP A 167 -5.85 2.00 6.58
N LEU A 168 -4.60 2.04 6.12
CA LEU A 168 -3.80 3.25 6.00
C LEU A 168 -3.78 3.75 4.57
N TYR A 169 -4.17 5.00 4.39
CA TYR A 169 -4.26 5.67 3.10
C TYR A 169 -3.07 6.60 2.92
N CYS A 170 -2.40 6.50 1.77
CA CYS A 170 -1.37 7.45 1.37
C CYS A 170 -2.05 8.70 0.81
N VAL A 171 -2.04 9.79 1.58
CA VAL A 171 -2.62 11.07 1.20
C VAL A 171 -1.50 12.03 0.81
N SER A 172 -1.61 12.65 -0.37
CA SER A 172 -0.63 13.63 -0.85
C SER A 172 -1.34 14.87 -1.38
N GLN A 173 -0.80 16.04 -1.03
CA GLN A 173 -1.27 17.35 -1.52
C GLN A 173 -0.27 18.00 -2.48
N THR A 174 0.68 17.20 -3.01
CA THR A 174 1.69 17.70 -3.95
C THR A 174 1.04 18.21 -5.23
N ALA A 175 1.32 19.47 -5.60
CA ALA A 175 0.83 20.07 -6.85
C ALA A 175 1.13 19.20 -8.09
N ALA A 176 2.32 18.59 -8.17
CA ALA A 176 2.68 17.72 -9.29
C ALA A 176 1.72 16.52 -9.49
N PHE A 177 1.10 16.01 -8.42
CA PHE A 177 0.09 14.97 -8.54
C PHE A 177 -1.26 15.57 -8.92
N LEU A 178 -1.65 16.68 -8.30
CA LEU A 178 -2.92 17.35 -8.59
C LEU A 178 -3.02 17.86 -10.04
N ASP A 179 -1.92 18.34 -10.61
CA ASP A 179 -1.89 18.98 -11.94
C ASP A 179 -1.76 17.98 -13.09
N HIS A 180 -1.21 16.79 -12.82
CA HIS A 180 -0.82 15.86 -13.88
C HIS A 180 -1.48 14.49 -13.79
N PHE A 181 -1.86 14.04 -12.58
CA PHE A 181 -2.47 12.74 -12.41
C PHE A 181 -3.86 12.70 -13.04
N LYS A 182 -4.08 11.72 -13.91
CA LYS A 182 -5.34 11.46 -14.58
C LYS A 182 -5.95 10.21 -14.00
N VAL A 183 -7.13 10.39 -13.42
CA VAL A 183 -7.93 9.29 -12.85
C VAL A 183 -8.26 8.29 -13.96
N SER A 184 -7.99 7.02 -13.72
CA SER A 184 -8.37 5.93 -14.62
C SER A 184 -9.83 5.53 -14.40
N LYS A 185 -10.38 4.74 -15.33
CA LYS A 185 -11.64 4.05 -15.05
C LYS A 185 -11.47 3.16 -13.81
N PRO A 186 -12.44 3.13 -12.89
CA PRO A 186 -12.36 2.24 -11.75
C PRO A 186 -12.27 0.79 -12.22
N TRP A 187 -11.48 -0.01 -11.50
CA TRP A 187 -11.42 -1.44 -11.76
C TRP A 187 -12.79 -2.07 -11.47
N GLU A 188 -13.22 -2.91 -12.41
CA GLU A 188 -14.37 -3.79 -12.27
C GLU A 188 -13.89 -5.22 -12.31
N ARG A 189 -14.44 -6.04 -11.42
CA ARG A 189 -14.06 -7.45 -11.33
C ARG A 189 -14.68 -8.23 -12.48
N THR A 190 -13.86 -8.63 -13.44
CA THR A 190 -14.29 -9.38 -14.64
C THR A 190 -14.10 -10.89 -14.50
N TYR A 191 -13.30 -11.34 -13.54
CA TYR A 191 -13.02 -12.75 -13.28
C TYR A 191 -13.37 -13.12 -11.83
N PHE A 192 -14.04 -14.26 -11.69
CA PHE A 192 -14.38 -14.87 -10.41
C PHE A 192 -14.02 -16.34 -10.45
N THR A 193 -13.23 -16.80 -9.48
CA THR A 193 -13.09 -18.24 -9.25
C THR A 193 -14.41 -18.79 -8.68
N PRO A 194 -14.97 -19.87 -9.26
CA PRO A 194 -16.18 -20.50 -8.74
C PRO A 194 -16.02 -20.88 -7.26
N SER A 195 -17.02 -20.57 -6.45
CA SER A 195 -17.06 -21.01 -5.04
C SER A 195 -17.28 -22.52 -4.97
N ALA A 196 -16.51 -23.21 -4.14
CA ALA A 196 -16.77 -24.62 -3.84
C ALA A 196 -18.13 -24.75 -3.11
N LEU A 197 -18.90 -25.78 -3.43
CA LEU A 197 -20.11 -26.11 -2.69
C LEU A 197 -19.71 -26.50 -1.25
N SER A 198 -20.15 -25.75 -0.24
CA SER A 198 -19.74 -26.01 1.15
C SER A 198 -20.91 -25.95 2.12
N LYS A 199 -20.93 -26.90 3.06
CA LYS A 199 -21.86 -26.93 4.20
C LYS A 199 -21.52 -25.80 5.19
N LYS A 200 -22.53 -25.23 5.87
CA LYS A 200 -22.28 -24.26 6.94
C LYS A 200 -21.50 -24.91 8.10
N PRO A 201 -20.73 -24.16 8.89
CA PRO A 201 -20.06 -24.71 10.08
C PRO A 201 -21.01 -25.46 11.02
N SER A 202 -22.26 -24.98 11.14
CA SER A 202 -23.32 -25.60 11.95
C SER A 202 -23.86 -26.93 11.39
N GLU A 203 -23.54 -27.26 10.14
CA GLU A 203 -23.99 -28.48 9.44
C GLU A 203 -22.89 -29.55 9.39
N LEU A 204 -21.71 -29.25 9.94
CA LEU A 204 -20.58 -30.17 10.04
C LEU A 204 -20.63 -30.95 11.36
N SER A 205 -20.33 -32.24 11.30
CA SER A 205 -20.03 -33.03 12.50
C SER A 205 -18.71 -32.59 13.14
N HIS A 206 -18.48 -32.99 14.40
CA HIS A 206 -17.25 -32.66 15.12
C HIS A 206 -15.98 -33.10 14.36
N ASP A 207 -15.96 -34.32 13.83
CA ASP A 207 -14.81 -34.86 13.09
C ASP A 207 -14.62 -34.17 11.73
N GLU A 208 -15.70 -33.75 11.06
CA GLU A 208 -15.62 -32.94 9.84
C GLU A 208 -15.07 -31.54 10.16
N LEU A 209 -15.46 -30.95 11.31
CA LEU A 209 -14.99 -29.64 11.74
C LEU A 209 -13.49 -29.64 12.07
N GLU A 210 -13.00 -30.68 12.76
CA GLU A 210 -11.58 -30.85 13.06
C GLU A 210 -10.75 -30.97 11.77
N LYS A 211 -11.20 -31.81 10.83
CA LYS A 211 -10.56 -31.97 9.51
C LYS A 211 -10.56 -30.68 8.70
N GLU A 212 -11.66 -29.93 8.73
CA GLU A 212 -11.80 -28.64 8.06
C GLU A 212 -10.84 -27.61 8.65
N LEU A 213 -10.72 -27.55 9.98
CA LEU A 213 -9.80 -26.64 10.68
C LEU A 213 -8.34 -26.92 10.32
N VAL A 214 -7.93 -28.20 10.31
CA VAL A 214 -6.59 -28.59 9.84
C VAL A 214 -6.37 -28.22 8.38
N THR A 215 -7.37 -28.45 7.53
CA THR A 215 -7.29 -28.12 6.09
C THR A 215 -7.11 -26.62 5.87
N GLN A 216 -7.83 -25.77 6.62
CA GLN A 216 -7.72 -24.31 6.52
C GLN A 216 -6.34 -23.77 6.93
N ILE A 217 -5.71 -24.36 7.94
CA ILE A 217 -4.34 -24.00 8.36
C ILE A 217 -3.36 -24.14 7.18
N PHE A 218 -3.43 -25.26 6.45
CA PHE A 218 -2.53 -25.52 5.32
C PHE A 218 -2.96 -24.83 4.02
N ALA A 219 -4.26 -24.59 3.83
CA ALA A 219 -4.77 -23.82 2.68
C ALA A 219 -4.17 -22.41 2.64
N THR A 220 -4.05 -21.76 3.81
CA THR A 220 -3.48 -20.40 3.94
C THR A 220 -2.07 -20.29 3.33
N GLN A 221 -1.22 -21.30 3.52
CA GLN A 221 0.13 -21.31 2.94
C GLN A 221 0.10 -21.35 1.40
N ARG A 222 -0.77 -22.17 0.82
CA ARG A 222 -0.94 -22.25 -0.64
C ARG A 222 -1.44 -20.94 -1.22
N GLN A 223 -2.38 -20.28 -0.55
CA GLN A 223 -2.94 -19.01 -1.02
C GLN A 223 -1.91 -17.88 -0.98
N ASN A 224 -1.05 -17.83 0.04
CA ASN A 224 0.06 -16.88 0.07
C ASN A 224 1.03 -17.06 -1.11
N MET A 225 1.26 -18.29 -1.56
CA MET A 225 2.08 -18.56 -2.74
C MET A 225 1.41 -18.03 -4.02
N VAL A 226 0.10 -18.22 -4.17
CA VAL A 226 -0.70 -17.72 -5.30
C VAL A 226 -0.67 -16.17 -5.33
N VAL A 227 -0.87 -15.50 -4.19
CA VAL A 227 -0.74 -14.04 -4.06
C VAL A 227 0.64 -13.58 -4.52
N GLY A 228 1.71 -14.23 -4.05
CA GLY A 228 3.09 -13.90 -4.44
C GLY A 228 3.35 -14.08 -5.93
N LYS A 229 2.89 -15.20 -6.53
CA LYS A 229 3.04 -15.47 -7.96
C LYS A 229 2.26 -14.48 -8.82
N SER A 230 1.00 -14.22 -8.50
CA SER A 230 0.19 -13.22 -9.20
C SER A 230 0.84 -11.85 -9.18
N THR A 231 1.39 -11.45 -8.03
CA THR A 231 2.08 -10.17 -7.88
C THR A 231 3.33 -10.11 -8.75
N ASN A 232 4.17 -11.14 -8.73
CA ASN A 232 5.40 -11.18 -9.54
C ASN A 232 5.08 -11.15 -11.04
N SER A 233 4.13 -11.97 -11.50
CA SER A 233 3.72 -11.97 -12.92
C SER A 233 3.12 -10.62 -13.34
N PHE A 234 2.31 -10.00 -12.47
CA PHE A 234 1.74 -8.68 -12.75
C PHE A 234 2.85 -7.63 -12.91
N LEU A 235 3.86 -7.63 -12.04
CA LEU A 235 4.98 -6.70 -12.12
C LEU A 235 5.80 -6.90 -13.41
N THR A 236 6.00 -8.14 -13.86
CA THR A 236 6.67 -8.44 -15.13
C THR A 236 5.91 -7.85 -16.33
N PHE A 237 4.58 -7.99 -16.37
CA PHE A 237 3.77 -7.42 -17.44
C PHE A 237 3.67 -5.89 -17.36
N ALA A 238 3.62 -5.33 -16.15
CA ALA A 238 3.63 -3.89 -15.94
C ALA A 238 4.94 -3.25 -16.46
N ASP A 239 6.08 -3.90 -16.24
CA ASP A 239 7.38 -3.45 -16.76
C ASP A 239 7.36 -3.34 -18.30
N GLN A 240 6.89 -4.40 -18.98
CA GLN A 240 6.72 -4.40 -20.43
C GLN A 240 5.73 -3.32 -20.88
N TYR A 241 4.58 -3.22 -20.20
CA TYR A 241 3.53 -2.26 -20.54
C TYR A 241 4.02 -0.80 -20.51
N ILE A 242 4.83 -0.45 -19.51
CA ILE A 242 5.36 0.92 -19.35
C ILE A 242 6.33 1.29 -20.48
N VAL A 243 7.10 0.32 -20.98
CA VAL A 243 8.10 0.54 -22.04
C VAL A 243 7.46 0.66 -23.43
N LEU A 244 6.34 -0.02 -23.67
CA LEU A 244 5.66 -0.02 -24.96
C LEU A 244 5.08 1.36 -25.36
N ARG A 245 4.92 1.61 -26.67
CA ARG A 245 4.26 2.83 -27.20
C ARG A 245 2.73 2.73 -27.11
N LYS A 246 2.03 3.88 -27.18
CA LYS A 246 0.58 3.97 -26.92
C LYS A 246 -0.31 3.20 -27.91
N ASP A 247 0.19 2.92 -29.11
CA ASP A 247 -0.51 2.36 -30.26
C ASP A 247 -0.22 0.86 -30.47
N ASP A 248 0.42 0.21 -29.51
CA ASP A 248 0.78 -1.19 -29.62
C ASP A 248 -0.39 -2.11 -29.24
N ALA A 249 -0.83 -2.98 -30.15
CA ALA A 249 -1.83 -4.00 -29.87
C ALA A 249 -1.41 -4.92 -28.70
N GLU A 250 -0.11 -5.05 -28.46
CA GLU A 250 0.46 -5.77 -27.33
C GLU A 250 0.06 -5.15 -25.98
N LYS A 251 -0.10 -3.83 -25.90
CA LYS A 251 -0.53 -3.17 -24.66
C LYS A 251 -1.90 -3.65 -24.20
N HIS A 252 -2.86 -3.76 -25.12
CA HIS A 252 -4.19 -4.23 -24.80
C HIS A 252 -4.17 -5.68 -24.29
N ARG A 253 -3.32 -6.52 -24.89
CA ARG A 253 -3.13 -7.91 -24.45
C ARG A 253 -2.54 -7.99 -23.04
N LEU A 254 -1.55 -7.16 -22.74
CA LEU A 254 -0.95 -7.08 -21.40
C LEU A 254 -1.95 -6.55 -20.36
N GLU A 255 -2.75 -5.53 -20.69
CA GLU A 255 -3.81 -5.02 -19.81
C GLU A 255 -4.81 -6.12 -19.43
N GLU A 256 -5.29 -6.90 -20.40
CA GLU A 256 -6.24 -7.99 -20.14
C GLU A 256 -5.63 -9.05 -19.20
N LYS A 257 -4.35 -9.41 -19.40
CA LYS A 257 -3.62 -10.34 -18.54
C LYS A 257 -3.46 -9.78 -17.12
N MET A 258 -3.06 -8.51 -17.02
CA MET A 258 -2.90 -7.82 -15.73
C MET A 258 -4.22 -7.77 -14.96
N LEU A 259 -5.34 -7.47 -15.61
CA LEU A 259 -6.68 -7.49 -15.00
C LEU A 259 -7.07 -8.89 -14.47
N LYS A 260 -6.77 -9.95 -15.22
CA LYS A 260 -6.99 -11.34 -14.77
C LYS A 260 -6.14 -11.68 -13.54
N LEU A 261 -4.86 -11.29 -13.55
CA LEU A 261 -3.96 -11.48 -12.40
C LEU A 261 -4.43 -10.71 -11.17
N THR A 262 -4.98 -9.50 -11.33
CA THR A 262 -5.60 -8.74 -10.24
C THR A 262 -6.80 -9.49 -9.65
N GLY A 263 -7.65 -10.10 -10.49
CA GLY A 263 -8.75 -10.95 -10.03
C GLY A 263 -8.28 -12.15 -9.20
N LEU A 264 -7.28 -12.88 -9.70
CA LEU A 264 -6.67 -14.01 -8.99
C LEU A 264 -5.99 -13.59 -7.68
N TYR A 265 -5.33 -12.43 -7.68
CA TYR A 265 -4.71 -11.86 -6.47
C TYR A 265 -5.75 -11.67 -5.37
N TYR A 266 -6.87 -11.00 -5.65
CA TYR A 266 -7.90 -10.75 -4.64
C TYR A 266 -8.65 -12.02 -4.25
N ASP A 267 -8.90 -12.96 -5.18
CA ASP A 267 -9.47 -14.26 -4.80
C ASP A 267 -8.55 -15.03 -3.84
N ALA A 268 -7.23 -14.98 -4.05
CA ALA A 268 -6.27 -15.65 -3.19
C ALA A 268 -6.08 -14.94 -1.85
N LEU A 269 -6.08 -13.60 -1.85
CA LEU A 269 -6.01 -12.78 -0.64
C LEU A 269 -7.22 -13.05 0.28
N ASP A 270 -8.41 -13.13 -0.31
CA ASP A 270 -9.66 -13.39 0.41
C ASP A 270 -9.93 -14.88 0.62
N ALA A 271 -9.13 -15.81 0.09
CA ALA A 271 -9.40 -17.25 0.20
C ALA A 271 -9.32 -17.79 1.64
N GLY A 272 -8.67 -17.08 2.56
CA GLY A 272 -8.71 -17.39 3.99
C GLY A 272 -10.03 -16.99 4.66
N LYS A 273 -10.73 -15.99 4.11
CA LYS A 273 -12.00 -15.43 4.62
C LYS A 273 -13.22 -15.95 3.85
N SER A 274 -13.03 -16.25 2.58
CA SER A 274 -14.00 -16.80 1.64
C SER A 274 -13.54 -18.21 1.27
N ARG A 275 -14.40 -19.22 1.34
CA ARG A 275 -14.04 -20.62 1.02
C ARG A 275 -13.83 -20.86 -0.49
N LYS A 276 -13.17 -19.93 -1.17
CA LYS A 276 -12.82 -20.00 -2.59
C LYS A 276 -11.52 -20.76 -2.76
N THR A 277 -11.53 -21.72 -3.68
CA THR A 277 -10.34 -22.51 -4.01
C THR A 277 -9.66 -21.89 -5.22
N VAL A 278 -8.73 -20.95 -5.00
CA VAL A 278 -7.87 -20.49 -6.10
C VAL A 278 -6.84 -21.57 -6.38
N VAL A 279 -6.81 -22.05 -7.62
CA VAL A 279 -5.88 -23.10 -8.04
C VAL A 279 -4.68 -22.45 -8.72
N GLU A 280 -3.48 -22.83 -8.30
CA GLU A 280 -2.19 -22.40 -8.85
C GLU A 280 -2.08 -22.56 -10.38
N PHE A 281 -2.86 -23.49 -10.94
CA PHE A 281 -2.91 -23.82 -12.37
C PHE A 281 -3.32 -22.63 -13.25
N ASP A 282 -4.18 -21.73 -12.76
CA ASP A 282 -4.67 -20.58 -13.54
C ASP A 282 -3.55 -19.55 -13.81
N ILE A 283 -2.61 -19.39 -12.88
CA ILE A 283 -1.43 -18.50 -13.05
C ILE A 283 -0.43 -19.14 -14.02
N VAL A 284 -0.24 -20.45 -13.92
CA VAL A 284 0.69 -21.20 -14.77
C VAL A 284 0.22 -21.19 -16.23
N ILE A 285 -1.08 -21.33 -16.51
CA ILE A 285 -1.63 -21.23 -17.87
C ILE A 285 -1.42 -19.83 -18.46
N LEU A 286 -1.65 -18.76 -17.70
CA LEU A 286 -1.40 -17.39 -18.17
C LEU A 286 0.08 -17.19 -18.53
N SER A 287 0.99 -17.77 -17.74
CA SER A 287 2.44 -17.66 -17.97
C SER A 287 2.94 -18.59 -19.10
N LEU A 288 2.36 -19.78 -19.25
CA LEU A 288 2.74 -20.76 -20.29
C LEU A 288 2.23 -20.39 -21.69
N SER A 289 1.14 -19.61 -21.78
CA SER A 289 0.67 -19.07 -23.07
C SER A 289 1.75 -18.25 -23.80
N GLU A 290 2.75 -17.75 -23.08
CA GLU A 290 3.92 -17.06 -23.64
C GLU A 290 5.03 -18.00 -24.07
N MET A 291 5.25 -19.12 -23.37
CA MET A 291 6.26 -20.09 -23.79
C MET A 291 5.90 -20.72 -25.13
N HIS A 292 4.62 -20.96 -25.41
CA HIS A 292 4.19 -21.42 -26.73
C HIS A 292 4.30 -20.36 -27.83
N ALA A 293 4.13 -19.06 -27.51
CA ALA A 293 4.32 -17.98 -28.46
C ALA A 293 5.81 -17.65 -28.71
N PHE A 294 6.67 -17.90 -27.73
CA PHE A 294 8.12 -17.64 -27.80
C PHE A 294 8.90 -18.79 -28.45
N TRP A 295 8.41 -20.04 -28.32
CA TRP A 295 9.00 -21.23 -28.96
C TRP A 295 8.27 -21.69 -30.24
N GLY A 296 7.24 -20.95 -30.65
CA GLY A 296 6.41 -21.23 -31.83
C GLY A 296 6.76 -20.43 -33.08
N ASN A 297 7.93 -19.77 -33.12
CA ASN A 297 8.48 -19.09 -34.30
C ASN A 297 9.87 -19.64 -34.62
#